data_AF-A0A7J8N7S6-F1
#
_entry.id   AF-A0A7J8N7S6-F1
#
_cell.length_a   1.000
_cell.length_b   1.000
_cell.length_c   1.000
_cell.angle_alpha   90.00
_cell.angle_beta   90.00
_cell.angle_gamma   90.00
#
_symmetry.space_group_name_H-M   'P 1'
#
loop_
_entity.id
_entity.type
_entity.pdbx_description
1 polymer ?
#
loop_
_entity_poly.entity_id
_entity_poly.type
_entity_poly.pdbx_seq_one_letter_code
_entity_poly.pdbx_strand_id
1 'polypeptide(L)'
;MIIEGKYFEAVTSKEHGGLCHDYVPQLDHLDRTIGMQCSEPPHIILRKGLITAIEYRFLSEHMFEYMVDSLFYGSLLYRPTTEHKCAVAECCGNVELCRLSEEVIYKEWRLKRIEQTWDHFHQKLNKDESGKAYLPAIYNLIQEEYMKELFHDTLGFGVAKMIRRIGGVDHVEDFESIREGSIRADSEAKALELANSHLKEKQQFLAIGEVISPIMQVQS
;
A
#
# COMPACT_ATOMS: atom_id res chain seq x y z
N MET A 1 20.08 10.86 4.94
CA MET A 1 18.69 11.00 4.45
C MET A 1 18.53 10.99 2.93
N ILE A 2 18.85 12.05 2.15
CA ILE A 2 18.58 12.03 0.68
C ILE A 2 19.41 10.97 -0.05
N ILE A 3 20.69 10.80 0.30
CA ILE A 3 21.59 9.83 -0.34
C ILE A 3 21.21 8.39 0.03
N GLU A 4 20.84 8.13 1.29
CA GLU A 4 20.38 6.80 1.73
C GLU A 4 19.02 6.44 1.13
N GLY A 5 18.10 7.40 1.01
CA GLY A 5 16.81 7.16 0.36
C GLY A 5 16.96 6.73 -1.10
N LYS A 6 17.88 7.36 -1.84
CA LYS A 6 18.21 6.99 -3.23
C LYS A 6 18.80 5.60 -3.35
N TYR A 7 19.57 5.14 -2.35
CA TYR A 7 20.07 3.77 -2.31
C TYR A 7 18.91 2.77 -2.27
N PHE A 8 17.97 2.95 -1.34
CA PHE A 8 16.82 2.05 -1.22
C PHE A 8 15.90 2.11 -2.44
N GLU A 9 15.67 3.29 -3.01
CA GLU A 9 14.94 3.47 -4.25
C GLU A 9 15.54 2.64 -5.40
N ALA A 10 16.86 2.69 -5.56
CA ALA A 10 17.54 1.94 -6.58
C ALA A 10 17.55 0.42 -6.34
N VAL A 11 17.76 -0.01 -5.09
CA VAL A 11 17.72 -1.44 -4.73
C VAL A 11 16.34 -2.02 -5.04
N THR A 12 15.28 -1.34 -4.60
CA THR A 12 13.90 -1.74 -4.88
C THR A 12 13.59 -1.70 -6.37
N SER A 13 14.04 -0.69 -7.11
CA SER A 13 13.80 -0.60 -8.56
C SER A 13 14.49 -1.74 -9.31
N LYS A 14 15.71 -2.11 -8.92
CA LYS A 14 16.41 -3.26 -9.51
C LYS A 14 15.70 -4.59 -9.18
N GLU A 15 15.28 -4.76 -7.94
CA GLU A 15 14.60 -5.96 -7.48
C GLU A 15 13.23 -6.11 -8.17
N HIS A 16 12.40 -5.08 -8.13
CA HIS A 16 11.10 -5.09 -8.80
C HIS A 16 11.25 -5.18 -10.32
N GLY A 17 12.23 -4.49 -10.92
CA GLY A 17 12.51 -4.61 -12.36
C GLY A 17 12.94 -6.01 -12.79
N GLY A 18 13.55 -6.80 -11.89
CA GLY A 18 13.83 -8.21 -12.12
C GLY A 18 12.60 -9.13 -12.03
N LEU A 19 11.57 -8.73 -11.28
CA LEU A 19 10.32 -9.47 -11.13
C LEU A 19 9.29 -9.11 -12.20
N CYS A 20 9.15 -7.82 -12.49
CA CYS A 20 8.06 -7.24 -13.28
C CYS A 20 8.59 -6.17 -14.24
N HIS A 21 9.44 -6.63 -15.17
CA HIS A 21 10.25 -5.76 -16.06
C HIS A 21 9.45 -4.77 -16.91
N ASP A 22 8.21 -5.12 -17.28
CA ASP A 22 7.32 -4.29 -18.10
C ASP A 22 6.74 -3.08 -17.33
N TYR A 23 6.75 -3.12 -15.99
CA TYR A 23 6.09 -2.13 -15.14
C TYR A 23 7.07 -1.24 -14.35
N VAL A 24 8.38 -1.49 -14.48
CA VAL A 24 9.43 -0.76 -13.77
C VAL A 24 10.47 -0.25 -14.76
N PRO A 25 10.84 1.05 -14.72
CA PRO A 25 11.86 1.59 -15.60
C PRO A 25 13.21 0.91 -15.34
N GLN A 26 13.91 0.58 -16.43
CA GLN A 26 15.24 -0.03 -16.35
C GLN A 26 16.27 1.00 -15.90
N LEU A 27 17.15 0.59 -14.98
CA LEU A 27 18.24 1.42 -14.49
C LEU A 27 19.49 1.19 -15.35
N ASP A 28 19.82 2.13 -16.23
CA ASP A 28 21.02 2.03 -17.08
C ASP A 28 22.32 2.15 -16.27
N HIS A 29 22.34 2.99 -15.22
CA HIS A 29 23.49 3.20 -14.35
C HIS A 29 23.09 3.46 -12.89
N LEU A 30 23.65 2.65 -11.99
CA LEU A 30 23.51 2.85 -10.54
C LEU A 30 24.71 3.65 -10.01
N ASP A 31 24.55 4.97 -9.90
CA ASP A 31 25.47 5.81 -9.11
C ASP A 31 24.78 6.10 -7.77
N ARG A 32 25.44 5.78 -6.64
CA ARG A 32 24.90 6.04 -5.28
C ARG A 32 24.56 7.52 -5.03
N THR A 33 24.97 8.40 -5.94
CA THR A 33 24.84 9.85 -5.86
C THR A 33 23.68 10.39 -6.72
N ILE A 34 23.33 9.69 -7.80
CA ILE A 34 22.39 10.17 -8.84
C ILE A 34 21.07 9.42 -8.70
N GLY A 35 19.95 10.14 -8.65
CA GLY A 35 18.63 9.52 -8.55
C GLY A 35 18.27 8.75 -9.82
N MET A 36 17.19 7.95 -9.77
CA MET A 36 16.68 7.23 -10.93
C MET A 36 16.36 8.20 -12.07
N GLN A 37 16.95 7.96 -13.25
CA GLN A 37 16.65 8.70 -14.47
C GLN A 37 15.80 7.81 -15.36
N CYS A 38 14.48 8.05 -15.36
CA CYS A 38 13.57 7.36 -16.27
C CYS A 38 13.73 7.93 -17.70
N SER A 39 13.71 7.06 -18.69
CA SER A 39 13.81 7.43 -20.11
C SER A 39 12.70 8.40 -20.53
N GLU A 40 13.08 9.34 -21.41
CA GLU A 40 12.28 10.47 -21.88
C GLU A 40 11.17 10.08 -22.91
N PRO A 41 10.15 10.95 -23.15
CA PRO A 41 8.71 10.71 -23.45
C PRO A 41 8.27 9.68 -24.52
N PRO A 42 6.96 9.27 -24.54
CA PRO A 42 5.76 10.06 -24.20
C PRO A 42 4.93 9.51 -23.02
N HIS A 43 5.53 9.42 -21.83
CA HIS A 43 4.79 9.05 -20.61
C HIS A 43 4.48 10.28 -19.75
N ILE A 44 3.28 10.31 -19.15
CA ILE A 44 2.88 11.32 -18.15
C ILE A 44 2.66 10.65 -16.80
N ILE A 45 2.79 11.42 -15.72
CA ILE A 45 2.41 10.95 -14.38
C ILE A 45 0.91 10.63 -14.36
N LEU A 46 0.54 9.42 -13.91
CA LEU A 46 -0.85 8.93 -13.90
C LEU A 46 -1.84 9.94 -13.31
N ARG A 47 -1.49 10.60 -12.20
CA ARG A 47 -2.31 11.64 -11.58
C ARG A 47 -2.69 12.76 -12.54
N LYS A 48 -1.75 13.23 -13.36
CA LYS A 48 -2.03 14.29 -14.36
C LYS A 48 -3.11 13.82 -15.33
N GLY A 49 -3.00 12.58 -15.80
CA GLY A 49 -4.00 11.98 -16.67
C GLY A 49 -5.37 11.85 -16.01
N LEU A 50 -5.43 11.39 -14.76
CA LEU A 50 -6.67 11.25 -13.99
C LEU A 50 -7.38 12.60 -13.76
N ILE A 51 -6.63 13.65 -13.42
CA ILE A 51 -7.16 15.01 -13.28
C ILE A 51 -7.77 15.51 -14.60
N THR A 52 -7.16 15.14 -15.73
CA THR A 52 -7.68 15.43 -17.08
C THR A 52 -8.71 14.42 -17.59
N ALA A 53 -9.19 13.52 -16.73
CA ALA A 53 -10.18 12.48 -17.06
C ALA A 53 -9.77 11.55 -18.23
N ILE A 54 -8.48 11.25 -18.37
CA ILE A 54 -8.00 10.25 -19.33
C ILE A 54 -8.37 8.86 -18.81
N GLU A 55 -9.04 8.06 -19.65
CA GLU A 55 -9.33 6.66 -19.37
C GLU A 55 -8.12 5.78 -19.74
N TYR A 56 -7.68 4.95 -18.80
CA TYR A 56 -6.58 4.02 -18.98
C TYR A 56 -7.07 2.57 -19.00
N ARG A 57 -7.35 2.06 -20.21
CA ARG A 57 -7.93 0.73 -20.44
C ARG A 57 -7.25 -0.42 -19.69
N PHE A 58 -5.92 -0.38 -19.58
CA PHE A 58 -5.12 -1.46 -18.98
C PHE A 58 -4.59 -1.14 -17.58
N LEU A 59 -5.02 -0.01 -16.98
CA LEU A 59 -4.46 0.43 -15.69
C LEU A 59 -4.66 -0.61 -14.59
N SER A 60 -5.86 -1.17 -14.47
CA SER A 60 -6.16 -2.17 -13.44
C SER A 60 -5.32 -3.44 -13.61
N GLU A 61 -5.21 -3.94 -14.84
CA GLU A 61 -4.44 -5.13 -15.19
C GLU A 61 -2.95 -4.92 -14.90
N HIS A 62 -2.35 -3.84 -15.40
CA HIS A 62 -0.94 -3.56 -15.17
C HIS A 62 -0.61 -3.33 -13.69
N MET A 63 -1.47 -2.62 -12.95
CA MET A 63 -1.29 -2.43 -11.51
C MET A 63 -1.43 -3.75 -10.75
N PHE A 64 -2.35 -4.61 -11.17
CA PHE A 64 -2.53 -5.94 -10.58
C PHE A 64 -1.29 -6.79 -10.75
N GLU A 65 -0.77 -6.94 -11.97
CA GLU A 65 0.43 -7.74 -12.26
C GLU A 65 1.63 -7.21 -11.46
N TYR A 66 1.86 -5.88 -11.46
CA TYR A 66 2.91 -5.28 -10.65
C TYR A 66 2.77 -5.58 -9.15
N MET A 67 1.57 -5.45 -8.59
CA MET A 67 1.32 -5.70 -7.16
C MET A 67 1.51 -7.17 -6.80
N VAL A 68 1.01 -8.10 -7.62
CA VAL A 68 1.17 -9.53 -7.39
C VAL A 68 2.65 -9.90 -7.41
N ASP A 69 3.37 -9.52 -8.45
CA ASP A 69 4.78 -9.90 -8.60
C ASP A 69 5.65 -9.30 -7.50
N SER A 70 5.52 -7.99 -7.25
CA SER A 70 6.34 -7.33 -6.23
C SER A 70 6.05 -7.80 -4.80
N LEU A 71 4.77 -8.02 -4.45
CA LEU A 71 4.39 -8.39 -3.09
C LEU A 71 4.55 -9.89 -2.83
N PHE A 72 4.11 -10.75 -3.75
CA PHE A 72 4.15 -12.20 -3.55
C PHE A 72 5.59 -12.71 -3.51
N TYR A 73 6.40 -12.38 -4.52
CA TYR A 73 7.80 -12.83 -4.58
C TYR A 73 8.70 -12.11 -3.57
N GLY A 74 8.26 -10.98 -3.01
CA GLY A 74 8.89 -10.32 -1.85
C GLY A 74 8.57 -10.97 -0.49
N SER A 75 7.50 -11.77 -0.41
CA SER A 75 6.97 -12.28 0.85
C SER A 75 7.58 -13.61 1.30
N LEU A 76 7.31 -13.98 2.56
CA LEU A 76 7.61 -15.31 3.12
C LEU A 76 6.80 -16.44 2.49
N LEU A 77 5.77 -16.15 1.68
CA LEU A 77 5.03 -17.19 0.94
C LEU A 77 5.90 -17.80 -0.17
N TYR A 78 6.89 -17.05 -0.66
CA TYR A 78 7.81 -17.47 -1.70
C TYR A 78 9.26 -17.59 -1.20
N ARG A 79 9.74 -16.59 -0.45
CA ARG A 79 11.16 -16.51 -0.06
C ARG A 79 11.52 -17.48 1.07
N PRO A 80 12.69 -18.15 0.99
CA PRO A 80 13.29 -18.81 2.14
C PRO A 80 13.50 -17.83 3.29
N THR A 81 13.29 -18.29 4.53
CA THR A 81 13.38 -17.43 5.72
C THR A 81 14.75 -16.78 5.90
N THR A 82 15.84 -17.44 5.48
CA THR A 82 17.20 -16.88 5.51
C THR A 82 17.29 -15.64 4.61
N GLU A 83 16.85 -15.75 3.36
CA GLU A 83 16.87 -14.65 2.39
C GLU A 83 15.95 -13.51 2.83
N HIS A 84 14.75 -13.84 3.33
CA HIS A 84 13.82 -12.84 3.84
C HIS A 84 14.41 -12.06 5.03
N LYS A 85 15.08 -12.73 5.97
CA LYS A 85 15.74 -12.05 7.11
C LYS A 85 16.90 -11.17 6.66
N CYS A 86 17.68 -11.59 5.66
CA CYS A 86 18.72 -10.75 5.07
C CYS A 86 18.13 -9.49 4.43
N ALA A 87 17.05 -9.64 3.65
CA ALA A 87 16.36 -8.51 3.01
C ALA A 87 15.78 -7.54 4.06
N VAL A 88 15.16 -8.06 5.13
CA VAL A 88 14.67 -7.22 6.24
C VAL A 88 15.81 -6.46 6.90
N ALA A 89 16.94 -7.11 7.17
CA ALA A 89 18.09 -6.46 7.78
C ALA A 89 18.66 -5.32 6.91
N GLU A 90 18.69 -5.49 5.59
CA GLU A 90 19.06 -4.43 4.66
C GLU A 90 18.05 -3.27 4.68
N CYS A 91 16.76 -3.59 4.57
CA CYS A 91 15.68 -2.60 4.58
C CYS A 91 15.54 -1.83 5.90
N CYS A 92 16.01 -2.37 7.03
CA CYS A 92 16.08 -1.63 8.30
C CYS A 92 16.94 -0.36 8.21
N GLY A 93 17.88 -0.28 7.25
CA GLY A 93 18.62 0.95 6.99
C GLY A 93 17.75 2.10 6.44
N ASN A 94 16.53 1.83 5.97
CA ASN A 94 15.60 2.84 5.47
C ASN A 94 14.78 3.54 6.57
N VAL A 95 15.30 3.50 7.82
CA VAL A 95 14.59 3.93 9.03
C VAL A 95 14.13 5.39 8.98
N GLU A 96 14.89 6.29 8.36
CA GLU A 96 14.50 7.71 8.30
C GLU A 96 13.28 7.94 7.40
N LEU A 97 13.19 7.28 6.24
CA LEU A 97 11.99 7.36 5.40
C LEU A 97 10.79 6.68 6.06
N CYS A 98 11.02 5.60 6.80
CA CYS A 98 9.99 5.00 7.65
C CYS A 98 9.50 6.00 8.72
N ARG A 99 10.41 6.65 9.46
CA ARG A 99 10.07 7.64 10.49
C ARG A 99 9.22 8.79 9.93
N LEU A 100 9.55 9.32 8.76
CA LEU A 100 8.75 10.36 8.09
C LEU A 100 7.34 9.87 7.72
N SER A 101 7.20 8.61 7.34
CA SER A 101 5.89 8.01 7.13
C SER A 101 5.13 7.85 8.45
N GLU A 102 5.84 7.46 9.52
CA GLU A 102 5.28 7.23 10.85
C GLU A 102 4.77 8.49 11.52
N GLU A 103 5.57 9.55 11.56
CA GLU A 103 5.22 10.83 12.21
C GLU A 103 3.95 11.46 11.65
N VAL A 104 3.64 11.16 10.39
CA VAL A 104 2.55 11.80 9.65
C VAL A 104 1.37 10.84 9.40
N ILE A 105 1.49 9.54 9.71
CA ILE A 105 0.41 8.54 9.50
C ILE A 105 -0.03 7.87 10.82
N TYR A 106 0.81 7.85 11.87
CA TYR A 106 0.64 6.92 12.96
C TYR A 106 0.78 7.53 14.36
N LYS A 107 -0.14 7.19 15.27
CA LYS A 107 0.17 7.20 16.72
C LYS A 107 -0.61 6.21 17.59
N GLU A 108 -1.91 5.95 17.40
CA GLU A 108 -2.68 5.20 18.41
C GLU A 108 -3.18 3.79 18.03
N TRP A 109 -3.60 3.55 16.79
CA TRP A 109 -4.26 2.28 16.43
C TRP A 109 -3.30 1.07 16.33
N ARG A 110 -1.99 1.30 16.17
CA ARG A 110 -0.97 0.23 16.06
C ARG A 110 -0.69 -0.48 17.38
N LEU A 111 -0.58 0.25 18.50
CA LEU A 111 -0.34 -0.37 19.81
C LEU A 111 -1.47 -1.35 20.14
N LYS A 112 -2.71 -0.95 19.83
CA LYS A 112 -3.90 -1.78 19.99
C LYS A 112 -3.93 -2.98 19.03
N ARG A 113 -3.43 -2.85 17.80
CA ARG A 113 -3.39 -3.97 16.83
C ARG A 113 -2.27 -4.97 17.14
N ILE A 114 -1.12 -4.50 17.62
CA ILE A 114 -0.03 -5.38 18.11
C ILE A 114 -0.51 -6.20 19.31
N GLU A 115 -1.18 -5.55 20.26
CA GLU A 115 -1.83 -6.21 21.41
C GLU A 115 -2.86 -7.25 20.94
N GLN A 116 -3.77 -6.87 20.05
CA GLN A 116 -4.76 -7.80 19.49
C GLN A 116 -4.12 -8.97 18.74
N THR A 117 -3.09 -8.74 17.93
CA THR A 117 -2.42 -9.81 17.16
C THR A 117 -1.75 -10.82 18.10
N TRP A 118 -1.12 -10.34 19.17
CA TRP A 118 -0.52 -11.19 20.20
C TRP A 118 -1.56 -12.02 20.94
N ASP A 119 -2.69 -11.43 21.31
CA ASP A 119 -3.79 -12.14 21.98
C ASP A 119 -4.37 -13.25 21.10
N HIS A 120 -4.57 -12.99 19.80
CA HIS A 120 -5.08 -13.98 18.85
C HIS A 120 -4.07 -15.11 18.60
N PHE A 121 -2.78 -14.77 18.44
CA PHE A 121 -1.70 -15.76 18.32
C PHE A 121 -1.64 -16.67 19.56
N HIS A 122 -1.66 -16.07 20.75
CA HIS A 122 -1.59 -16.81 22.00
C HIS A 122 -2.83 -17.71 22.23
N GLN A 123 -4.02 -17.27 21.84
CA GLN A 123 -5.23 -18.09 21.91
C GLN A 123 -5.23 -19.26 20.92
N LYS A 124 -4.62 -19.07 19.73
CA LYS A 124 -4.56 -20.11 18.68
C LYS A 124 -3.49 -21.16 18.98
N LEU A 125 -2.33 -20.74 19.50
CA LEU A 125 -1.23 -21.65 19.86
C LEU A 125 -1.59 -22.57 21.05
N ASN A 126 -2.33 -22.06 22.04
CA ASN A 126 -2.73 -22.84 23.22
C ASN A 126 -3.88 -23.82 22.98
N LYS A 127 -4.45 -23.87 21.77
CA LYS A 127 -5.54 -24.80 21.41
C LYS A 127 -5.07 -26.00 20.58
N ASP A 128 -3.82 -26.04 20.12
CA ASP A 128 -3.37 -27.06 19.17
C ASP A 128 -2.09 -27.77 19.65
N GLU A 129 -2.26 -28.93 20.28
CA GLU A 129 -1.15 -29.81 20.72
C GLU A 129 -0.70 -30.79 19.63
N SER A 130 -1.20 -30.71 18.38
CA SER A 130 -0.86 -31.70 17.36
C SER A 130 -0.25 -31.08 16.11
N GLY A 131 1.07 -30.89 16.14
CA GLY A 131 1.84 -30.62 14.93
C GLY A 131 1.68 -31.74 13.91
N LYS A 132 0.86 -31.53 12.87
CA LYS A 132 0.82 -32.34 11.64
C LYS A 132 0.56 -31.46 10.43
N ALA A 133 1.25 -31.79 9.34
CA ALA A 133 1.22 -31.13 8.04
C ALA A 133 -0.20 -30.84 7.55
N TYR A 134 -0.44 -29.60 7.11
CA TYR A 134 -1.74 -29.08 6.72
C TYR A 134 -2.34 -29.81 5.50
N LEU A 135 -3.59 -30.27 5.62
CA LEU A 135 -4.40 -30.76 4.50
C LEU A 135 -4.81 -29.59 3.58
N PRO A 136 -5.08 -29.83 2.28
CA PRO A 136 -5.49 -28.77 1.33
C PRO A 136 -6.70 -27.92 1.79
N ALA A 137 -7.64 -28.52 2.51
CA ALA A 137 -8.79 -27.80 3.07
C ALA A 137 -8.37 -26.77 4.15
N ILE A 138 -7.31 -27.04 4.91
CA ILE A 138 -6.78 -26.10 5.90
C ILE A 138 -6.00 -24.99 5.19
N TYR A 139 -5.29 -25.30 4.09
CA TYR A 139 -4.62 -24.31 3.28
C TYR A 139 -5.59 -23.28 2.70
N ASN A 140 -6.71 -23.72 2.12
CA ASN A 140 -7.73 -22.81 1.60
C ASN A 140 -8.34 -21.91 2.68
N LEU A 141 -8.61 -22.47 3.88
CA LEU A 141 -9.12 -21.69 5.00
C LEU A 141 -8.11 -20.64 5.48
N ILE A 142 -6.82 -20.99 5.55
CA ILE A 142 -5.75 -20.05 5.91
C ILE A 142 -5.62 -18.96 4.83
N GLN A 143 -5.72 -19.31 3.56
CA GLN A 143 -5.67 -18.36 2.45
C GLN A 143 -6.85 -17.38 2.50
N GLU A 144 -8.07 -17.86 2.74
CA GLU A 144 -9.26 -17.01 2.87
C GLU A 144 -9.13 -16.00 4.02
N GLU A 145 -8.69 -16.44 5.19
CA GLU A 145 -8.49 -15.54 6.33
C GLU A 145 -7.33 -14.54 6.06
N TYR A 146 -6.24 -15.00 5.46
CA TYR A 146 -5.13 -14.13 5.07
C TYR A 146 -5.57 -13.05 4.08
N MET A 147 -6.34 -13.41 3.05
CA MET A 147 -6.83 -12.45 2.05
C MET A 147 -7.80 -11.45 2.65
N LYS A 148 -8.61 -11.87 3.63
CA LYS A 148 -9.52 -10.99 4.37
C LYS A 148 -8.75 -9.99 5.24
N GLU A 149 -7.74 -10.44 5.98
CA GLU A 149 -6.86 -9.54 6.76
C GLU A 149 -6.12 -8.56 5.85
N LEU A 150 -5.55 -9.05 4.74
CA LEU A 150 -4.87 -8.22 3.76
C LEU A 150 -5.79 -7.16 3.16
N PHE A 151 -7.04 -7.51 2.85
CA PHE A 151 -8.05 -6.56 2.36
C PHE A 151 -8.34 -5.46 3.39
N HIS A 152 -8.53 -5.81 4.66
CA HIS A 152 -8.81 -4.85 5.72
C HIS A 152 -7.63 -3.92 6.02
N ASP A 153 -6.41 -4.43 5.98
CA ASP A 153 -5.20 -3.63 6.16
C ASP A 153 -4.98 -2.70 4.96
N THR A 154 -5.21 -3.19 3.73
CA THR A 154 -5.17 -2.39 2.51
C THR A 154 -6.15 -1.22 2.58
N LEU A 155 -7.40 -1.48 2.97
CA LEU A 155 -8.40 -0.43 3.16
C LEU A 155 -7.99 0.54 4.28
N GLY A 156 -7.49 0.01 5.40
CA GLY A 156 -7.00 0.83 6.52
C GLY A 156 -5.89 1.79 6.10
N PHE A 157 -4.92 1.33 5.30
CA PHE A 157 -3.85 2.17 4.78
C PHE A 157 -4.34 3.16 3.72
N GLY A 158 -5.22 2.73 2.81
CA GLY A 158 -5.84 3.60 1.81
C GLY A 158 -6.55 4.79 2.47
N VAL A 159 -7.38 4.51 3.47
CA VAL A 159 -8.09 5.53 4.25
C VAL A 159 -7.14 6.44 5.02
N ALA A 160 -6.12 5.89 5.69
CA ALA A 160 -5.12 6.71 6.39
C ALA A 160 -4.36 7.63 5.43
N LYS A 161 -4.07 7.18 4.20
CA LYS A 161 -3.48 8.01 3.16
C LYS A 161 -4.44 9.08 2.67
N MET A 162 -5.73 8.80 2.48
CA MET A 162 -6.73 9.82 2.15
C MET A 162 -6.77 10.93 3.20
N ILE A 163 -6.92 10.57 4.48
CA ILE A 163 -6.96 11.52 5.60
C ILE A 163 -5.68 12.37 5.61
N ARG A 164 -4.50 11.74 5.49
CA ARG A 164 -3.21 12.45 5.46
C ARG A 164 -3.09 13.43 4.30
N ARG A 165 -3.63 13.11 3.12
CA ARG A 165 -3.53 13.97 1.93
C ARG A 165 -4.48 15.16 1.96
N ILE A 166 -5.53 15.10 2.78
CA ILE A 166 -6.50 16.18 2.95
C ILE A 166 -6.13 17.06 4.15
N GLY A 167 -5.87 16.45 5.32
CA GLY A 167 -5.63 17.18 6.56
C GLY A 167 -4.16 17.27 7.00
N GLY A 168 -3.23 16.68 6.25
CA GLY A 168 -1.80 16.68 6.56
C GLY A 168 -1.00 17.72 5.74
N VAL A 169 0.32 17.73 5.92
CA VAL A 169 1.22 18.73 5.32
C VAL A 169 1.37 18.57 3.80
N ASP A 170 1.34 17.33 3.30
CA ASP A 170 1.61 17.01 1.91
C ASP A 170 0.31 16.74 1.12
N HIS A 171 -0.26 17.78 0.52
CA HIS A 171 -1.51 17.70 -0.24
C HIS A 171 -1.35 16.99 -1.61
N VAL A 172 -2.47 16.78 -2.30
CA VAL A 172 -2.52 16.20 -3.65
C VAL A 172 -3.02 17.20 -4.67
N GLU A 173 -2.47 17.11 -5.89
CA GLU A 173 -2.86 18.00 -6.99
C GLU A 173 -4.33 17.89 -7.37
N ASP A 174 -4.95 16.74 -7.13
CA ASP A 174 -6.37 16.48 -7.39
C ASP A 174 -7.27 17.54 -6.71
N PHE A 175 -6.92 17.96 -5.48
CA PHE A 175 -7.61 19.05 -4.77
C PHE A 175 -6.96 20.41 -5.03
N GLU A 176 -5.62 20.49 -5.02
CA GLU A 176 -4.91 21.77 -5.17
C GLU A 176 -5.09 22.43 -6.54
N SER A 177 -5.43 21.66 -7.57
CA SER A 177 -5.74 22.19 -8.90
C SER A 177 -7.14 22.83 -9.00
N ILE A 178 -8.02 22.60 -8.01
CA ILE A 178 -9.35 23.24 -7.93
C ILE A 178 -9.17 24.70 -7.52
N ARG A 179 -9.42 25.62 -8.45
CA ARG A 179 -9.18 27.07 -8.25
C ARG A 179 -10.16 27.72 -7.27
N GLU A 180 -11.42 27.26 -7.25
CA GLU A 180 -12.45 27.85 -6.41
C GLU A 180 -12.40 27.25 -5.00
N GLY A 181 -12.07 28.09 -4.01
CA GLY A 181 -11.80 27.63 -2.65
C GLY A 181 -12.99 26.96 -1.96
N SER A 182 -14.22 27.40 -2.22
CA SER A 182 -15.45 26.76 -1.73
C SER A 182 -15.60 25.35 -2.28
N ILE A 183 -15.49 25.19 -3.61
CA ILE A 183 -15.61 23.88 -4.27
C ILE A 183 -14.52 22.92 -3.78
N ARG A 184 -13.29 23.43 -3.61
CA ARG A 184 -12.19 22.63 -3.06
C ARG A 184 -12.50 22.15 -1.64
N ALA A 185 -12.87 23.07 -0.75
CA ALA A 185 -13.18 22.75 0.64
C ALA A 185 -14.35 21.76 0.76
N ASP A 186 -15.40 21.93 -0.04
CA ASP A 186 -16.54 21.00 -0.08
C ASP A 186 -16.11 19.61 -0.58
N SER A 187 -15.23 19.55 -1.58
CA SER A 187 -14.71 18.29 -2.13
C SER A 187 -13.83 17.56 -1.12
N GLU A 188 -12.95 18.30 -0.44
CA GLU A 188 -12.09 17.80 0.63
C GLU A 188 -12.92 17.29 1.83
N ALA A 189 -13.95 18.05 2.23
CA ALA A 189 -14.84 17.67 3.32
C ALA A 189 -15.58 16.35 3.03
N LYS A 190 -16.14 16.20 1.81
CA LYS A 190 -16.80 14.95 1.39
C LYS A 190 -15.82 13.77 1.37
N ALA A 191 -14.62 13.97 0.84
CA ALA A 191 -13.60 12.91 0.80
C ALA A 191 -13.15 12.51 2.21
N LEU A 192 -13.04 13.47 3.13
CA LEU A 192 -12.67 13.23 4.52
C LEU A 192 -13.79 12.54 5.32
N GLU A 193 -15.05 12.91 5.08
CA GLU A 193 -16.22 12.26 5.67
C GLU A 193 -16.29 10.78 5.26
N LEU A 194 -16.16 10.51 3.96
CA LEU A 194 -16.08 9.16 3.41
C LEU A 194 -14.92 8.37 4.04
N ALA A 195 -13.72 8.94 4.08
CA ALA A 195 -12.56 8.29 4.66
C ALA A 195 -12.78 7.95 6.15
N ASN A 196 -13.39 8.86 6.93
CA ASN A 196 -13.69 8.62 8.33
C ASN A 196 -14.75 7.54 8.55
N SER A 197 -15.78 7.46 7.70
CA SER A 197 -16.76 6.36 7.71
C SER A 197 -16.07 5.03 7.45
N HIS A 198 -15.29 4.94 6.37
CA HIS A 198 -14.54 3.73 6.01
C HIS A 198 -13.53 3.31 7.08
N LEU A 199 -12.89 4.25 7.79
CA LEU A 199 -11.98 3.93 8.88
C LEU A 199 -12.67 3.19 10.03
N LYS A 200 -13.90 3.61 10.35
CA LYS A 200 -14.71 3.05 11.45
C LYS A 200 -15.28 1.69 11.08
N GLU A 201 -15.68 1.53 9.83
CA GLU A 201 -16.43 0.36 9.35
C GLU A 201 -15.56 -0.68 8.64
N LYS A 202 -14.25 -0.42 8.43
CA LYS A 202 -13.38 -1.26 7.59
C LYS A 202 -13.40 -2.77 7.88
N GLN A 203 -13.65 -3.17 9.13
CA GLN A 203 -13.68 -4.59 9.53
C GLN A 203 -14.99 -5.30 9.14
N GLN A 204 -16.02 -4.54 8.76
CA GLN A 204 -17.33 -5.06 8.38
C GLN A 204 -17.42 -5.35 6.88
N PHE A 205 -16.56 -4.72 6.05
CA PHE A 205 -16.54 -4.98 4.62
C PHE A 205 -16.00 -6.38 4.32
N LEU A 206 -16.76 -7.13 3.54
CA LEU A 206 -16.46 -8.44 3.01
C LEU A 206 -15.97 -8.37 1.55
N ALA A 207 -16.30 -7.29 0.83
CA ALA A 207 -15.90 -7.12 -0.56
C ALA A 207 -15.68 -5.65 -0.95
N ILE A 208 -14.87 -5.43 -1.99
CA ILE A 208 -14.60 -4.08 -2.53
C ILE A 208 -15.86 -3.36 -3.04
N GLY A 209 -16.88 -4.10 -3.47
CA GLY A 209 -18.16 -3.52 -3.90
C GLY A 209 -18.87 -2.75 -2.79
N GLU A 210 -18.76 -3.20 -1.54
CA GLU A 210 -19.36 -2.53 -0.38
C GLU A 210 -18.62 -1.23 -0.03
N VAL A 211 -17.32 -1.16 -0.33
CA VAL A 211 -16.48 0.03 -0.17
C VAL A 211 -16.84 1.11 -1.20
N ILE A 212 -17.17 0.70 -2.44
CA ILE A 212 -17.46 1.60 -3.57
C ILE A 212 -18.91 2.09 -3.53
N SER A 213 -19.85 1.28 -3.04
CA SER A 213 -21.29 1.59 -3.09
C SER A 213 -21.66 2.97 -2.50
N PRO A 214 -21.14 3.38 -1.32
CA PRO A 214 -21.40 4.73 -0.78
C PRO A 214 -20.83 5.85 -1.66
N ILE A 215 -19.70 5.61 -2.35
CA ILE A 215 -19.06 6.60 -3.23
C ILE A 215 -19.97 6.94 -4.41
N MET A 216 -20.65 5.94 -4.96
CA MET A 216 -21.59 6.12 -6.07
C MET A 216 -22.85 6.89 -5.66
N GLN A 217 -23.23 6.87 -4.39
CA GLN A 217 -24.40 7.60 -3.87
C GLN A 217 -24.10 9.07 -3.57
N VAL A 218 -22.83 9.43 -3.34
CA VAL A 218 -22.40 10.83 -3.11
C VAL A 218 -22.29 11.64 -4.42
N GLN A 219 -22.33 10.96 -5.58
CA GLN A 219 -22.26 11.58 -6.91
C GLN A 219 -23.62 11.95 -7.52
N SER A 220 -24.74 11.68 -6.81
CA SER A 220 -26.11 12.10 -7.18
C SER A 220 -26.58 13.29 -6.33
#